data_AF-A0A2W4WZV4-F1
#
_entry.id   AF-A0A2W4WZV4-F1
#
_cell.length_a   1.000
_cell.length_b   1.000
_cell.length_c   1.000
_cell.angle_alpha   90.00
_cell.angle_beta   90.00
_cell.angle_gamma   90.00
#
_symmetry.space_group_name_H-M   'P 1'
#
loop_
_entity.id
_entity.type
_entity.pdbx_description
1 polymer ?
#
loop_
_entity_poly.entity_id
_entity_poly.type
_entity_poly.pdbx_seq_one_letter_code
_entity_poly.pdbx_strand_id
1 'polypeptide(L)'
;MWAKSILLVGAIVALSAGTAPVSANVFAQAQFVQPNFVMPAQQQQRDIRPLREVVDILRSRYGGELISARLEEGARPVYVLRWRMPDGEVRDIRVDALR
;
A
#
# COMPACT_ATOMS: atom_id res chain seq x y z
N MET A 1 -22.69 -2.64 10.01
CA MET A 1 -22.33 -3.77 10.90
C MET A 1 -21.12 -4.45 10.29
N TRP A 2 -19.93 -4.31 10.87
CA TRP A 2 -18.70 -4.90 10.32
C TRP A 2 -18.05 -5.75 11.41
N ALA A 3 -18.12 -7.07 11.24
CA ALA A 3 -17.60 -8.04 12.18
C ALA A 3 -16.14 -8.35 11.86
N LYS A 4 -15.30 -8.05 12.85
CA LYS A 4 -13.91 -8.47 13.00
C LYS A 4 -13.83 -10.00 12.96
N SER A 5 -12.89 -10.56 12.20
CA SER A 5 -12.48 -11.95 12.39
C SER A 5 -10.96 -12.01 12.54
N ILE A 6 -10.60 -12.54 13.69
CA ILE A 6 -9.29 -12.56 14.34
C ILE A 6 -8.57 -13.85 13.97
N LEU A 7 -7.27 -13.70 13.69
CA LEU A 7 -6.12 -14.60 13.94
C LEU A 7 -6.36 -16.11 14.00
N LEU A 8 -5.61 -16.85 13.18
CA LEU A 8 -5.15 -18.19 13.50
C LEU A 8 -3.63 -18.26 13.32
N VAL A 9 -2.96 -18.29 14.47
CA VAL A 9 -1.55 -18.64 14.66
C VAL A 9 -1.49 -20.14 14.92
N GLY A 10 -0.60 -20.85 14.22
CA GLY A 10 -0.27 -22.26 14.44
C GLY A 10 0.44 -22.80 13.19
N ALA A 11 1.54 -23.55 13.24
CA ALA A 11 2.14 -24.29 14.33
C ALA A 11 3.66 -24.45 14.07
N ILE A 12 4.42 -24.59 15.15
CA ILE A 12 5.83 -24.95 15.16
C ILE A 12 5.93 -26.48 15.10
N VAL A 13 6.71 -27.04 14.17
CA VAL A 13 7.34 -28.36 14.34
C VAL A 13 8.75 -28.31 13.77
N ALA A 14 9.73 -28.50 14.65
CA ALA A 14 11.13 -28.76 14.33
C ALA A 14 11.37 -30.28 14.30
N LEU A 15 11.94 -30.80 13.23
CA LEU A 15 12.54 -32.14 13.18
C LEU A 15 13.79 -32.07 12.29
N SER A 16 14.96 -32.09 12.92
CA SER A 16 16.26 -32.30 12.27
C SER A 16 16.69 -33.75 12.50
N ALA A 17 17.10 -34.43 11.43
CA ALA A 17 18.19 -35.42 11.34
C ALA A 17 17.95 -36.37 10.15
N GLY A 18 18.94 -36.51 9.28
CA GLY A 18 18.89 -37.49 8.19
C GLY A 18 20.04 -37.33 7.19
N THR A 19 21.18 -37.93 7.54
CA THR A 19 22.27 -38.50 6.70
C THR A 19 22.25 -38.29 5.17
N ALA A 20 23.36 -37.76 4.63
CA ALA A 20 23.75 -37.87 3.21
C ALA A 20 23.96 -39.34 2.82
N PRO A 21 23.72 -39.75 1.55
CA PRO A 21 24.84 -39.74 0.60
C PRO A 21 24.51 -39.64 -0.92
N VAL A 22 25.58 -39.47 -1.69
CA VAL A 22 25.79 -39.79 -3.13
C VAL A 22 25.15 -38.88 -4.20
N SER A 23 26.01 -38.06 -4.81
CA SER A 23 25.79 -37.48 -6.14
C SER A 23 25.85 -38.60 -7.20
N ALA A 24 24.73 -38.86 -7.87
CA ALA A 24 24.68 -39.66 -9.09
C ALA A 24 23.78 -38.96 -10.11
N ASN A 25 24.44 -38.21 -11.00
CA ASN A 25 24.13 -38.05 -12.41
C ASN A 25 22.64 -38.03 -12.82
N VAL A 26 22.03 -36.84 -12.80
CA VAL A 26 20.87 -36.51 -13.65
C VAL A 26 21.06 -35.12 -14.25
N PHE A 27 22.16 -34.91 -14.97
CA PHE A 27 22.21 -33.88 -16.02
C PHE A 27 21.47 -34.40 -17.26
N ALA A 28 20.22 -34.81 -17.06
CA ALA A 28 19.37 -35.33 -18.11
C ALA A 28 17.97 -34.75 -17.93
N GLN A 29 17.71 -33.66 -18.65
CA GLN A 29 16.43 -33.46 -19.32
C GLN A 29 15.22 -33.19 -18.43
N ALA A 30 15.29 -32.18 -17.55
CA ALA A 30 14.09 -31.47 -17.13
C ALA A 30 14.07 -30.13 -17.87
N GLN A 31 13.31 -30.11 -18.95
CA GLN A 31 12.97 -28.92 -19.71
C GLN A 31 12.42 -27.88 -18.74
N PHE A 32 13.19 -26.81 -18.54
CA PHE A 32 12.75 -25.66 -17.77
C PHE A 32 11.61 -24.99 -18.54
N VAL A 33 10.38 -25.43 -18.27
CA VAL A 33 9.18 -24.63 -18.52
C VAL A 33 9.36 -23.40 -17.64
N GLN A 34 9.92 -22.33 -18.22
CA GLN A 34 9.98 -21.04 -17.55
C GLN A 34 8.54 -20.62 -17.30
N PRO A 35 8.08 -20.49 -16.03
CA PRO A 35 6.83 -19.80 -15.79
C PRO A 35 7.09 -18.35 -16.20
N ASN A 36 6.40 -17.92 -17.25
CA ASN A 36 6.38 -16.53 -17.69
C ASN A 36 5.72 -15.70 -16.58
N PHE A 37 6.52 -15.32 -15.57
CA PHE A 37 6.12 -14.38 -14.53
C PHE A 37 5.92 -13.03 -15.23
N VAL A 38 4.67 -12.74 -15.58
CA VAL A 38 4.28 -11.40 -15.99
C VAL A 38 4.43 -10.53 -14.75
N MET A 39 5.55 -9.80 -14.65
CA MET A 39 5.68 -8.76 -13.64
C MET A 39 4.51 -7.79 -13.82
N PRO A 40 3.65 -7.57 -12.81
CA PRO A 40 2.64 -6.54 -12.91
C PRO A 40 3.39 -5.24 -13.22
N ALA A 41 2.94 -4.51 -14.25
CA ALA A 41 3.48 -3.20 -14.58
C ALA A 41 3.54 -2.42 -13.28
N GLN A 42 4.76 -2.14 -12.82
CA GLN A 42 5.03 -1.38 -11.62
C GLN A 42 4.21 -0.11 -11.79
N GLN A 43 3.09 -0.02 -11.08
CA GLN A 43 2.25 1.17 -11.08
C GLN A 43 3.22 2.28 -10.74
N GLN A 44 3.50 3.10 -11.76
CA GLN A 44 4.57 4.07 -11.78
C GLN A 44 4.54 4.76 -10.43
N GLN A 45 5.53 4.46 -9.58
CA GLN A 45 5.48 4.81 -8.17
C GLN A 45 5.72 6.30 -8.09
N ARG A 46 4.66 7.07 -8.36
CA ARG A 46 4.66 8.52 -8.28
C ARG A 46 4.91 8.85 -6.83
N ASP A 47 5.80 9.80 -6.58
CA ASP A 47 6.06 10.31 -5.24
C ASP A 47 4.84 11.13 -4.80
N ILE A 48 3.81 10.42 -4.32
CA ILE A 48 2.58 10.99 -3.84
C ILE A 48 2.80 11.39 -2.38
N ARG A 49 2.58 12.67 -2.09
CA ARG A 49 2.65 13.21 -0.73
C ARG A 49 1.63 12.48 0.15
N PRO A 50 2.02 12.00 1.35
CA PRO A 50 1.09 11.30 2.21
C PRO A 50 -0.03 12.26 2.67
N LEU A 51 -1.29 11.81 2.56
CA LEU A 51 -2.47 12.59 2.98
C LEU A 51 -2.33 13.15 4.39
N ARG A 52 -1.76 12.38 5.33
CA ARG A 52 -1.53 12.83 6.71
C ARG A 52 -0.70 14.11 6.78
N GLU A 53 0.34 14.22 5.95
CA GLU A 53 1.20 15.41 5.90
C GLU A 53 0.42 16.63 5.36
N VAL A 54 -0.39 16.44 4.31
CA VAL A 54 -1.28 17.49 3.78
C VAL A 54 -2.26 17.96 4.86
N VAL A 55 -2.88 17.04 5.58
CA VAL A 55 -3.83 17.35 6.66
C VAL A 55 -3.17 18.09 7.81
N ASP A 56 -1.94 17.73 8.17
CA ASP A 56 -1.19 18.40 9.24
C ASP A 56 -0.86 19.85 8.87
N ILE A 57 -0.43 20.08 7.62
CA ILE A 57 -0.18 21.42 7.07
C ILE A 57 -1.47 22.25 7.07
N LEU A 58 -2.58 21.68 6.60
CA LEU A 58 -3.87 22.38 6.55
C LEU A 58 -4.40 22.70 7.94
N ARG A 59 -4.28 21.77 8.88
CA ARG A 59 -4.67 21.98 10.28
C ARG A 59 -3.83 23.06 10.95
N SER A 60 -2.52 23.05 10.73
CA SER A 60 -1.61 24.06 11.28
C SER A 60 -1.87 25.45 10.69
N ARG A 61 -2.35 25.54 9.44
CA ARG A 61 -2.62 26.80 8.75
C ARG A 61 -4.01 27.36 9.02
N TYR A 62 -5.04 26.53 8.93
CA TYR A 62 -6.45 26.95 8.93
C TYR A 62 -7.19 26.55 10.21
N GLY A 63 -6.58 25.71 11.08
CA GLY A 63 -7.30 25.04 12.16
C GLY A 63 -8.36 24.10 11.60
N GLY A 64 -9.43 23.89 12.36
CA GLY A 64 -10.58 23.12 11.89
C GLY A 64 -10.33 21.61 11.80
N GLU A 65 -11.20 20.93 11.05
CA GLU A 65 -11.25 19.46 11.01
C GLU A 65 -11.46 18.93 9.58
N LEU A 66 -10.79 17.82 9.27
CA LEU A 66 -11.03 17.08 8.03
C LEU A 66 -12.35 16.30 8.14
N ILE A 67 -13.28 16.55 7.23
CA ILE A 67 -14.52 15.75 7.11
C ILE A 67 -14.28 14.54 6.20
N SER A 68 -13.70 14.77 5.02
CA SER A 68 -13.43 13.72 4.05
C SER A 68 -12.29 14.10 3.12
N ALA A 69 -11.54 13.10 2.64
CA ALA A 69 -10.52 13.30 1.62
C ALA A 69 -10.69 12.28 0.49
N ARG A 70 -10.49 12.75 -0.74
CA ARG A 70 -10.42 11.92 -1.95
C ARG A 70 -9.15 12.28 -2.70
N LEU A 71 -8.49 11.27 -3.26
CA LEU A 71 -7.47 11.45 -4.28
C LEU A 71 -8.15 11.36 -5.65
N GLU A 72 -8.04 12.40 -6.45
CA GLU A 72 -8.38 12.38 -7.87
C GLU A 72 -7.12 11.99 -8.64
N GLU A 73 -7.11 10.77 -9.18
CA GLU A 73 -6.01 10.28 -10.02
C GLU A 73 -6.12 10.85 -11.43
N GLY A 74 -4.98 11.14 -12.07
CA GLY A 74 -4.92 11.75 -13.39
C GLY A 74 -3.49 12.05 -13.81
N ALA A 75 -3.30 12.91 -14.81
CA ALA A 75 -1.96 13.38 -15.19
C ALA A 75 -1.26 14.13 -14.04
N ARG A 76 -2.04 14.83 -13.21
CA ARG A 76 -1.62 15.45 -11.96
C ARG A 76 -2.56 15.00 -10.86
N PRO A 77 -2.13 14.10 -9.95
CA PRO A 77 -2.98 13.65 -8.87
C PRO A 77 -3.27 14.82 -7.91
N VAL A 78 -4.53 14.98 -7.50
CA VAL A 78 -4.97 16.09 -6.63
C VAL A 78 -5.78 15.53 -5.47
N TYR A 79 -5.46 15.96 -4.25
CA TYR A 79 -6.30 15.74 -3.09
C TYR A 79 -7.43 16.77 -3.05
N VAL A 80 -8.67 16.28 -2.98
CA VAL A 80 -9.85 17.08 -2.67
C VAL A 80 -10.24 16.79 -1.23
N LEU A 81 -10.03 17.76 -0.35
CA LEU A 81 -10.32 17.65 1.08
C LEU A 81 -11.53 18.51 1.42
N ARG A 82 -12.57 17.89 1.96
CA ARG A 82 -13.70 18.59 2.55
C ARG A 82 -13.35 18.94 3.99
N TRP A 83 -13.26 20.22 4.29
CA TRP A 83 -12.74 20.75 5.53
C TRP A 83 -13.80 21.56 6.27
N ARG A 84 -13.95 21.32 7.57
CA ARG A 84 -14.74 22.17 8.46
C ARG A 84 -13.83 23.23 9.04
N MET A 85 -14.09 24.48 8.70
CA MET A 85 -13.41 25.65 9.24
C MET A 85 -13.78 25.87 10.72
N PRO A 86 -12.96 26.62 11.50
CA PRO A 86 -13.25 26.89 12.91
C PRO A 86 -14.56 27.65 13.17
N ASP A 87 -15.04 28.41 12.20
CA ASP A 87 -16.34 29.11 12.21
C ASP A 87 -17.53 28.18 11.92
N GLY A 88 -17.26 26.90 11.61
CA GLY A 88 -18.27 25.89 11.26
C GLY A 88 -18.57 25.81 9.77
N GLU A 89 -17.99 26.69 8.93
CA GLU A 89 -18.17 26.65 7.48
C GLU A 89 -17.49 25.40 6.90
N VAL A 90 -18.07 24.83 5.83
CA VAL A 90 -17.49 23.66 5.15
C VAL A 90 -16.99 24.08 3.77
N ARG A 91 -15.69 23.82 3.52
CA ARG A 91 -15.01 24.19 2.28
C ARG A 91 -14.29 23.00 1.67
N ASP A 92 -14.25 22.97 0.34
CA ASP A 92 -13.44 22.00 -0.40
C ASP A 92 -12.09 22.61 -0.76
N ILE A 93 -11.02 21.99 -0.27
CA ILE A 93 -9.64 22.40 -0.49
C ILE A 93 -9.00 21.44 -1.48
N ARG A 94 -8.42 21.97 -2.57
CA ARG A 94 -7.70 21.18 -3.57
C ARG A 94 -6.20 21.36 -3.39
N VAL A 95 -5.47 20.26 -3.24
CA VAL A 95 -4.03 20.25 -3.01
C VAL A 95 -3.36 19.30 -3.99
N ASP A 96 -2.29 19.74 -4.65
CA ASP A 96 -1.50 18.85 -5.51
C ASP A 96 -0.93 17.70 -4.66
N ALA A 97 -1.12 16.46 -5.14
CA ALA A 97 -0.69 15.28 -4.43
C ALA A 97 0.75 14.88 -4.79
N LEU A 98 1.39 15.52 -5.76
CA LEU A 98 2.80 15.31 -6.08
C LEU A 98 3.69 16.00 -5.04
N ARG A 99 4.80 15.35 -4.69
CA ARG A 99 5.82 15.95 -3.82
C ARG A 99 6.63 17.03 -4.57
#